data_AF-A0A2P8E7W2-F1
#
_entry.id   AF-A0A2P8E7W2-F1
#
_cell.length_a   1.000
_cell.length_b   1.000
_cell.length_c   1.000
_cell.angle_alpha   90.00
_cell.angle_beta   90.00
_cell.angle_gamma   90.00
#
_symmetry.space_group_name_H-M   'P 1'
#
loop_
_entity.id
_entity.type
_entity.pdbx_description
1 polymer ?
#
loop_
_entity_poly.entity_id
_entity_poly.type
_entity_poly.pdbx_seq_one_letter_code
_entity_poly.pdbx_strand_id
1 'polypeptide(L)'
;MKTIFKTLPLLIILSSLGPIHDTFGQFIGRIEIKGFTKASDIRLLYDYSETEGLIEIGDAYSKARGVTVFSAMNDLNNRARKKLMEEASVRGASHVLITSKIPDDAGMFGRLFSYQAVFYRHPDLKIDHEKLKSKISEHSLRSMKSLVTNRNRFGAQNKFSTGTVKLTLDSDLEFFEKDSRIFGRTRVLKSIGTVFEVKTFEVIGMSEDSLLLSIELKENKQYAAYWFDFVKR
;
A
#
# COMPACT_ATOMS: atom_id res chain seq x y z
N MET A 1 -48.23 0.49 38.48
CA MET A 1 -47.94 0.07 37.09
C MET A 1 -46.79 0.91 36.55
N LYS A 2 -45.78 0.26 35.98
CA LYS A 2 -44.45 0.78 35.64
C LYS A 2 -44.48 1.75 34.43
N THR A 3 -43.80 2.87 34.52
CA THR A 3 -43.40 3.74 33.39
C THR A 3 -41.88 3.70 33.22
N ILE A 4 -41.35 2.56 32.78
CA ILE A 4 -39.94 2.39 32.38
C ILE A 4 -39.95 1.97 30.91
N PHE A 5 -40.30 2.88 29.99
CA PHE A 5 -40.36 2.53 28.56
C PHE A 5 -40.19 3.75 27.63
N LYS A 6 -39.31 4.70 27.95
CA LYS A 6 -39.04 5.84 27.04
C LYS A 6 -37.58 6.16 26.75
N THR A 7 -36.60 5.49 27.36
CA THR A 7 -35.17 5.76 27.11
C THR A 7 -34.43 4.64 26.36
N LEU A 8 -35.10 3.50 26.12
CA LEU A 8 -34.46 2.33 25.52
C LEU A 8 -34.18 2.39 23.99
N PRO A 9 -34.88 3.18 23.15
CA PRO A 9 -34.59 3.14 21.71
C PRO A 9 -33.34 3.94 21.31
N LEU A 10 -32.82 4.83 22.16
CA LEU A 10 -31.63 5.63 21.81
C LEU A 10 -30.31 4.87 22.04
N LEU A 11 -30.26 3.99 23.04
CA LEU A 11 -29.06 3.22 23.38
C LEU A 11 -28.76 2.10 22.37
N ILE A 12 -29.80 1.60 21.68
CA ILE A 12 -29.68 0.54 20.66
C ILE A 12 -29.14 1.12 19.33
N ILE A 13 -29.42 2.40 19.03
CA ILE A 13 -28.89 3.06 17.83
C ILE A 13 -27.39 3.40 18.00
N LEU A 14 -26.94 3.67 19.22
CA LEU A 14 -25.51 3.90 19.50
C LEU A 14 -24.67 2.61 19.50
N SER A 15 -25.29 1.44 19.68
CA SER A 15 -24.61 0.14 19.65
C SER A 15 -24.60 -0.55 18.28
N SER A 16 -25.36 -0.02 17.30
CA SER A 16 -25.27 -0.43 15.88
C SER A 16 -24.26 0.39 15.08
N LEU A 17 -23.69 1.45 15.67
CA LEU A 17 -22.42 2.02 15.25
C LEU A 17 -21.32 1.02 15.65
N GLY A 18 -21.17 -0.04 14.84
CA GLY A 18 -19.99 -0.90 14.90
C GLY A 18 -18.72 -0.05 14.88
N PRO A 19 -17.58 -0.59 15.35
CA PRO A 19 -16.33 0.18 15.37
C PRO A 19 -16.12 0.79 13.99
N ILE A 20 -15.98 2.12 13.94
CA ILE A 20 -15.61 2.83 12.73
C ILE A 20 -14.28 2.23 12.31
N HIS A 21 -14.32 1.32 11.33
CA HIS A 21 -13.13 0.71 10.80
C HIS A 21 -12.39 1.80 10.02
N ASP A 22 -11.52 2.53 10.72
CA ASP A 22 -10.63 3.51 10.10
C ASP A 22 -9.93 2.82 8.92
N THR A 23 -10.24 3.27 7.71
CA THR A 23 -9.59 2.75 6.50
C THR A 23 -8.09 3.01 6.57
N PHE A 24 -7.26 2.20 5.92
CA PHE A 24 -5.79 2.40 5.92
C PHE A 24 -5.41 3.83 5.51
N GLY A 25 -6.16 4.42 4.56
CA GLY A 25 -6.01 5.82 4.15
C GLY A 25 -6.41 6.85 5.21
N GLN A 26 -7.46 6.60 6.01
CA GLN A 26 -7.81 7.46 7.15
C GLN A 26 -6.80 7.32 8.29
N PHE A 27 -6.21 6.14 8.47
CA PHE A 27 -5.23 5.88 9.53
C PHE A 27 -3.86 6.48 9.23
N ILE A 28 -3.29 6.24 8.02
CA ILE A 28 -2.11 6.98 7.56
C ILE A 28 -2.41 8.47 7.38
N GLY A 29 -3.68 8.81 7.16
CA GLY A 29 -4.18 10.19 7.23
C GLY A 29 -3.73 10.94 8.48
N ARG A 30 -3.71 10.25 9.64
CA ARG A 30 -3.52 10.84 10.97
C ARG A 30 -2.07 10.77 11.49
N ILE A 31 -1.24 9.88 10.96
CA ILE A 31 0.14 9.66 11.42
C ILE A 31 1.08 9.95 10.26
N GLU A 32 1.98 10.91 10.44
CA GLU A 32 3.05 11.17 9.48
C GLU A 32 4.12 10.08 9.59
N ILE A 33 4.42 9.43 8.47
CA ILE A 33 5.41 8.36 8.39
C ILE A 33 6.45 8.80 7.38
N LYS A 34 7.66 9.04 7.88
CA LYS A 34 8.77 9.42 7.01
C LYS A 34 8.98 8.34 5.96
N GLY A 35 9.14 8.77 4.70
CA GLY A 35 9.38 7.90 3.57
C GLY A 35 8.12 7.43 2.82
N PHE A 36 6.94 7.56 3.42
CA PHE A 36 5.68 7.14 2.81
C PHE A 36 4.91 8.31 2.21
N THR A 37 4.49 8.18 0.95
CA THR A 37 3.62 9.16 0.27
C THR A 37 2.23 8.56 0.05
N LYS A 38 1.19 9.26 0.50
CA LYS A 38 -0.21 8.85 0.27
C LYS A 38 -0.53 8.98 -1.21
N ALA A 39 -1.43 8.12 -1.72
CA ALA A 39 -1.86 8.17 -3.12
C ALA A 39 -2.39 9.55 -3.57
N SER A 40 -2.97 10.35 -2.66
CA SER A 40 -3.43 11.72 -2.94
C SER A 40 -2.30 12.73 -3.12
N ASP A 41 -1.14 12.46 -2.52
CA ASP A 41 -0.03 13.40 -2.38
C ASP A 41 1.12 13.06 -3.35
N ILE A 42 0.94 12.00 -4.15
CA ILE A 42 1.90 11.61 -5.19
C ILE A 42 1.92 12.67 -6.28
N ARG A 43 3.12 13.17 -6.57
CA ARG A 43 3.33 14.15 -7.63
C ARG A 43 3.41 13.46 -8.98
N LEU A 44 2.62 13.96 -9.94
CA LEU A 44 2.79 13.58 -11.33
C LEU A 44 3.91 14.39 -11.95
N LEU A 45 4.80 13.70 -12.66
CA LEU A 45 5.82 14.30 -13.50
C LEU A 45 5.28 14.45 -14.92
N TYR A 46 5.60 15.54 -15.59
CA TYR A 46 5.15 15.82 -16.94
C TYR A 46 6.17 15.39 -18.00
N ASP A 47 7.45 15.36 -17.65
CA ASP A 47 8.53 14.96 -18.53
C ASP A 47 9.68 14.23 -17.80
N TYR A 48 10.61 13.69 -18.59
CA TYR A 48 11.77 12.98 -18.07
C TYR A 48 12.81 13.90 -17.41
N SER A 49 12.85 15.20 -17.75
CA SER A 49 13.78 16.13 -17.09
C SER A 49 13.44 16.33 -15.61
N GLU A 50 12.15 16.23 -15.25
CA GLU A 50 11.72 16.24 -13.84
C GLU A 50 12.10 14.96 -13.06
N THR A 51 12.70 13.95 -13.70
CA THR A 51 13.17 12.73 -13.01
C THR A 51 14.59 12.86 -12.45
N GLU A 52 15.29 13.94 -12.80
CA GLU A 52 16.68 14.15 -12.39
C GLU A 52 16.83 14.12 -10.86
N GLY A 53 17.75 13.29 -10.37
CA GLY A 53 18.00 13.11 -8.94
C GLY A 53 16.99 12.22 -8.20
N LEU A 54 15.92 11.75 -8.85
CA LEU A 54 14.98 10.82 -8.22
C LEU A 54 15.49 9.37 -8.27
N ILE A 55 15.08 8.56 -7.30
CA ILE A 55 15.40 7.14 -7.22
C ILE A 55 14.29 6.37 -7.96
N GLU A 56 14.64 5.69 -9.04
CA GLU A 56 13.71 4.84 -9.77
C GLU A 56 13.31 3.60 -8.94
N ILE A 57 12.01 3.37 -8.79
CA ILE A 57 11.45 2.19 -8.12
C ILE A 57 11.13 1.09 -9.14
N GLY A 58 10.68 1.48 -10.33
CA GLY A 58 10.43 0.62 -11.47
C GLY A 58 9.09 0.89 -12.18
N ASP A 59 8.83 0.09 -13.21
CA ASP A 59 7.69 0.25 -14.10
C ASP A 59 6.35 -0.11 -13.46
N ALA A 60 5.29 0.48 -14.00
CA ALA A 60 3.92 0.27 -13.59
C ALA A 60 2.94 0.28 -14.77
N TYR A 61 1.90 -0.53 -14.63
CA TYR A 61 0.80 -0.58 -15.58
C TYR A 61 -0.54 -0.60 -14.85
N SER A 62 -1.44 0.28 -15.24
CA SER A 62 -2.79 0.35 -14.70
C SER A 62 -3.83 0.30 -15.81
N LYS A 63 -4.96 -0.37 -15.54
CA LYS A 63 -6.08 -0.45 -16.48
C LYS A 63 -7.44 -0.36 -15.80
N ALA A 64 -8.39 0.22 -16.50
CA ALA A 64 -9.80 0.27 -16.13
C ALA A 64 -10.67 -0.08 -17.34
N ARG A 65 -11.55 -1.08 -17.17
CA ARG A 65 -12.52 -1.49 -18.20
C ARG A 65 -13.93 -1.08 -17.81
N GLY A 66 -14.69 -0.56 -18.76
CA GLY A 66 -16.12 -0.31 -18.63
C GLY A 66 -16.90 -1.61 -18.57
N VAL A 67 -17.98 -1.62 -17.79
CA VAL A 67 -18.92 -2.75 -17.77
C VAL A 67 -19.72 -2.81 -19.08
N THR A 68 -19.93 -1.64 -19.69
CA THR A 68 -20.67 -1.45 -20.93
C THR A 68 -19.86 -0.59 -21.91
N VAL A 69 -20.24 -0.63 -23.19
CA VAL A 69 -19.71 0.27 -24.23
C VAL A 69 -20.04 1.75 -23.97
N PHE A 70 -21.08 2.03 -23.17
CA PHE A 70 -21.48 3.39 -22.80
C PHE A 70 -20.75 3.94 -21.59
N SER A 71 -19.81 3.19 -21.00
CA SER A 71 -19.01 3.70 -19.88
C SER A 71 -18.28 4.98 -20.29
N ALA A 72 -18.38 6.03 -19.48
CA ALA A 72 -17.74 7.30 -19.76
C ALA A 72 -16.22 7.14 -19.74
N MET A 73 -15.54 7.59 -20.78
CA MET A 73 -14.08 7.46 -20.88
C MET A 73 -13.36 8.21 -19.76
N ASN A 74 -13.92 9.35 -19.33
CA ASN A 74 -13.42 10.11 -18.18
C ASN A 74 -13.44 9.31 -16.88
N ASP A 75 -14.49 8.51 -16.64
CA ASP A 75 -14.57 7.67 -15.44
C ASP A 75 -13.54 6.54 -15.48
N LEU A 76 -13.32 5.94 -16.65
CA LEU A 76 -12.30 4.91 -16.84
C LEU A 76 -10.91 5.48 -16.64
N ASN A 77 -10.63 6.66 -17.20
CA ASN A 77 -9.40 7.40 -16.98
C ASN A 77 -9.17 7.66 -15.48
N ASN A 78 -10.15 8.26 -14.79
CA ASN A 78 -10.05 8.57 -13.35
C ASN A 78 -9.81 7.31 -12.51
N ARG A 79 -10.49 6.20 -12.82
CA ARG A 79 -10.28 4.91 -12.16
C ARG A 79 -8.89 4.33 -12.41
N ALA A 80 -8.42 4.35 -13.66
CA ALA A 80 -7.10 3.85 -14.00
C ALA A 80 -6.00 4.69 -13.32
N ARG A 81 -6.18 6.02 -13.29
CA ARG A 81 -5.29 6.95 -12.59
C ARG A 81 -5.29 6.67 -11.09
N LYS A 82 -6.46 6.53 -10.45
CA LYS A 82 -6.57 6.22 -9.03
C LYS A 82 -5.81 4.94 -8.66
N LYS A 83 -6.01 3.86 -9.41
CA LYS A 83 -5.27 2.59 -9.19
C LYS A 83 -3.77 2.76 -9.33
N LEU A 84 -3.33 3.56 -10.31
CA LEU A 84 -1.91 3.81 -10.53
C LEU A 84 -1.30 4.53 -9.32
N MET A 85 -1.96 5.56 -8.80
CA MET A 85 -1.50 6.28 -7.61
C MET A 85 -1.55 5.40 -6.35
N GLU A 86 -2.56 4.53 -6.22
CA GLU A 86 -2.62 3.56 -5.13
C GLU A 86 -1.47 2.53 -5.19
N GLU A 87 -1.14 2.01 -6.38
CA GLU A 87 0.00 1.11 -6.57
C GLU A 87 1.33 1.83 -6.26
N ALA A 88 1.48 3.07 -6.73
CA ALA A 88 2.65 3.90 -6.47
C ALA A 88 2.84 4.11 -4.95
N SER A 89 1.78 4.45 -4.22
CA SER A 89 1.81 4.61 -2.76
C SER A 89 2.18 3.30 -2.05
N VAL A 90 1.60 2.17 -2.45
CA VAL A 90 1.92 0.85 -1.90
C VAL A 90 3.38 0.44 -2.15
N ARG A 91 3.98 0.92 -3.24
CA ARG A 91 5.41 0.69 -3.56
C ARG A 91 6.33 1.78 -3.00
N GLY A 92 5.81 2.71 -2.20
CA GLY A 92 6.59 3.77 -1.58
C GLY A 92 7.11 4.82 -2.55
N ALA A 93 6.42 5.04 -3.67
CA ALA A 93 6.75 6.09 -4.63
C ALA A 93 6.18 7.43 -4.16
N SER A 94 6.93 8.50 -4.42
CA SER A 94 6.46 9.87 -4.23
C SER A 94 6.14 10.58 -5.53
N HIS A 95 6.71 10.09 -6.64
CA HIS A 95 6.52 10.66 -7.97
C HIS A 95 6.15 9.58 -8.98
N VAL A 96 5.35 9.94 -9.97
CA VAL A 96 4.93 9.07 -11.07
C VAL A 96 5.07 9.80 -12.40
N LEU A 97 5.87 9.24 -13.30
CA LEU A 97 5.94 9.68 -14.69
C LEU A 97 5.02 8.79 -15.53
N ILE A 98 4.00 9.37 -16.16
CA ILE A 98 3.14 8.63 -17.10
C ILE A 98 3.78 8.67 -18.47
N THR A 99 4.28 7.53 -18.94
CA THR A 99 4.96 7.40 -20.23
C THR A 99 4.00 7.20 -21.38
N SER A 100 2.84 6.58 -21.13
CA SER A 100 1.80 6.40 -22.14
C SER A 100 0.40 6.42 -21.54
N LYS A 101 -0.53 7.03 -22.29
CA LYS A 101 -1.97 7.03 -22.03
C LYS A 101 -2.66 6.38 -23.22
N ILE A 102 -3.27 5.23 -22.99
CA ILE A 102 -3.85 4.43 -24.06
C ILE A 102 -5.35 4.32 -23.80
N PRO A 103 -6.16 5.24 -24.38
CA PRO A 103 -7.60 5.04 -24.51
C PRO A 103 -7.84 4.00 -25.58
N ASP A 104 -8.68 3.01 -25.27
CA ASP A 104 -9.08 1.98 -26.21
C ASP A 104 -10.61 1.91 -26.25
N ASP A 105 -11.17 2.38 -27.36
CA ASP A 105 -12.60 2.32 -27.68
C ASP A 105 -12.91 1.12 -28.58
N ALA A 106 -12.11 0.05 -28.52
CA ALA A 106 -12.35 -1.16 -29.29
C ALA A 106 -13.77 -1.69 -29.03
N GLY A 107 -14.56 -1.69 -30.10
CA GLY A 107 -15.97 -2.01 -30.10
C GLY A 107 -16.32 -3.39 -29.53
N MET A 108 -17.61 -3.53 -29.21
CA MET A 108 -18.30 -4.73 -28.69
C MET A 108 -17.88 -5.26 -27.31
N PHE A 109 -16.63 -5.07 -26.87
CA PHE A 109 -16.12 -5.62 -25.59
C PHE A 109 -16.01 -4.59 -24.45
N GLY A 110 -16.51 -3.38 -24.67
CA GLY A 110 -16.53 -2.31 -23.67
C GLY A 110 -15.24 -1.49 -23.65
N ARG A 111 -15.38 -0.22 -23.30
CA ARG A 111 -14.28 0.76 -23.30
C ARG A 111 -13.19 0.41 -22.30
N LEU A 112 -11.95 0.73 -22.63
CA LEU A 112 -10.79 0.56 -21.78
C LEU A 112 -9.97 1.85 -21.73
N PHE A 113 -9.42 2.14 -20.56
CA PHE A 113 -8.36 3.13 -20.41
C PHE A 113 -7.19 2.49 -19.67
N SER A 114 -5.97 2.70 -20.18
CA SER A 114 -4.77 2.19 -19.54
C SER A 114 -3.63 3.22 -19.50
N TYR A 115 -2.75 3.03 -18.51
CA TYR A 115 -1.58 3.84 -18.25
C TYR A 115 -0.36 2.94 -18.20
N GLN A 116 0.72 3.38 -18.86
CA GLN A 116 2.08 2.94 -18.57
C GLN A 116 2.79 4.07 -17.84
N ALA A 117 3.55 3.73 -16.82
CA ALA A 117 4.23 4.71 -15.99
C ALA A 117 5.48 4.14 -15.34
N VAL A 118 6.35 5.02 -14.88
CA VAL A 118 7.52 4.69 -14.06
C VAL A 118 7.37 5.38 -12.70
N PHE A 119 7.67 4.63 -11.64
CA PHE A 119 7.58 5.12 -10.26
C PHE A 119 8.94 5.58 -9.76
N TYR A 120 8.94 6.70 -9.04
CA TYR A 120 10.14 7.31 -8.48
C TYR A 120 9.95 7.71 -7.01
N ARG A 121 11.05 7.75 -6.27
CA ARG A 121 11.14 8.23 -4.89
C ARG A 121 12.10 9.41 -4.80
N HIS A 122 11.68 10.43 -4.05
CA HIS A 122 12.54 11.56 -3.73
C HIS A 122 13.63 11.13 -2.71
N PRO A 123 14.91 11.50 -2.89
CA PRO A 123 15.98 11.11 -1.96
C PRO A 123 15.73 11.49 -0.50
N ASP A 124 15.08 12.61 -0.22
CA ASP A 124 14.75 13.05 1.16
C ASP A 124 13.82 12.09 1.91
N LEU A 125 13.07 11.27 1.16
CA LEU A 125 12.20 10.23 1.70
C LEU A 125 12.95 8.92 1.95
N LYS A 126 14.27 8.87 1.70
CA LYS A 126 15.11 7.72 2.02
C LYS A 126 15.07 7.47 3.53
N ILE A 127 14.87 6.21 3.88
CA ILE A 127 14.93 5.74 5.26
C ILE A 127 16.39 5.59 5.66
N ASP A 128 16.71 6.00 6.88
CA ASP A 128 18.04 5.84 7.46
C ASP A 128 18.21 4.38 7.91
N HIS A 129 19.20 3.70 7.33
CA HIS A 129 19.46 2.29 7.57
C HIS A 129 19.97 2.01 8.99
N GLU A 130 20.80 2.88 9.54
CA GLU A 130 21.37 2.69 10.87
C GLU A 130 20.30 2.95 11.94
N LYS A 131 19.45 3.97 11.74
CA LYS A 131 18.28 4.20 12.61
C LYS A 131 17.32 3.00 12.58
N LEU A 132 17.08 2.42 11.41
CA LEU A 132 16.22 1.24 11.27
C LEU A 132 16.79 0.02 12.01
N LYS A 133 18.08 -0.27 11.83
CA LYS A 133 18.75 -1.38 12.52
C LYS A 133 18.65 -1.25 14.04
N SER A 134 18.95 -0.05 14.57
CA SER A 134 18.87 0.23 16.01
C SER A 134 17.47 -0.03 16.56
N LYS A 135 16.42 0.46 15.88
CA LYS A 135 15.03 0.22 16.33
C LYS A 135 14.66 -1.26 16.36
N ILE A 136 15.08 -2.01 15.33
CA ILE A 136 14.73 -3.43 15.20
C ILE A 136 15.52 -4.32 16.16
N SER A 137 16.72 -3.92 16.58
CA SER A 137 17.43 -4.63 17.65
C SER A 137 16.72 -4.52 19.01
N GLU A 138 16.02 -3.41 19.25
CA GLU A 138 15.37 -3.10 20.53
C GLU A 138 13.89 -3.53 20.58
N HIS A 139 13.24 -3.64 19.43
CA HIS A 139 11.79 -3.84 19.32
C HIS A 139 11.44 -5.03 18.43
N SER A 140 10.36 -5.71 18.78
CA SER A 140 9.69 -6.69 17.92
C SER A 140 8.68 -5.99 17.01
N LEU A 141 8.33 -6.63 15.88
CA LEU A 141 7.37 -6.11 14.92
C LEU A 141 6.02 -6.82 15.04
N ARG A 142 4.95 -6.09 15.31
CA ARG A 142 3.59 -6.62 15.35
C ARG A 142 2.78 -6.17 14.13
N SER A 143 2.42 -7.11 13.25
CA SER A 143 1.57 -6.81 12.08
C SER A 143 0.19 -6.34 12.53
N MET A 144 -0.24 -5.22 11.98
CA MET A 144 -1.46 -4.54 12.42
C MET A 144 -2.47 -4.39 11.27
N LYS A 145 -2.02 -3.92 10.11
CA LYS A 145 -2.88 -3.60 8.96
C LYS A 145 -2.14 -3.81 7.64
N SER A 146 -2.88 -4.03 6.55
CA SER A 146 -2.30 -4.10 5.21
C SER A 146 -3.18 -3.43 4.15
N LEU A 147 -2.52 -2.84 3.16
CA LEU A 147 -3.12 -2.30 1.94
C LEU A 147 -2.67 -3.14 0.76
N VAL A 148 -3.61 -3.74 0.03
CA VAL A 148 -3.30 -4.62 -1.10
C VAL A 148 -3.84 -4.03 -2.39
N THR A 149 -2.97 -3.80 -3.38
CA THR A 149 -3.37 -3.37 -4.71
C THR A 149 -3.34 -4.56 -5.66
N ASN A 150 -4.29 -4.60 -6.60
CA ASN A 150 -4.34 -5.61 -7.65
C ASN A 150 -4.75 -4.93 -8.95
N ARG A 151 -3.93 -5.06 -9.99
CA ARG A 151 -4.14 -4.40 -11.29
C ARG A 151 -5.48 -4.76 -11.95
N ASN A 152 -6.06 -5.92 -11.62
CA ASN A 152 -7.33 -6.39 -12.15
C ASN A 152 -8.55 -6.01 -11.27
N ARG A 153 -8.37 -5.51 -10.04
CA ARG A 153 -9.48 -5.10 -9.16
C ARG A 153 -9.74 -3.60 -9.27
N PHE A 154 -10.89 -3.14 -8.75
CA PHE A 154 -11.36 -1.76 -8.88
C PHE A 154 -10.53 -0.72 -8.10
N GLY A 155 -9.68 -1.16 -7.17
CA GLY A 155 -8.80 -0.31 -6.37
C GLY A 155 -8.11 -1.12 -5.28
N ALA A 156 -7.37 -0.44 -4.42
CA ALA A 156 -6.73 -1.03 -3.26
C ALA A 156 -7.75 -1.56 -2.25
N GLN A 157 -7.43 -2.68 -1.61
CA GLN A 157 -8.25 -3.32 -0.60
C GLN A 157 -7.54 -3.27 0.74
N ASN A 158 -8.22 -2.69 1.73
CA ASN A 158 -7.77 -2.73 3.11
C ASN A 158 -8.06 -4.13 3.67
N LYS A 159 -7.04 -4.77 4.22
CA LYS A 159 -7.21 -5.99 5.00
C LYS A 159 -6.68 -5.76 6.39
N PHE A 160 -7.57 -5.89 7.37
CA PHE A 160 -7.18 -6.04 8.76
C PHE A 160 -6.77 -7.49 8.96
N SER A 161 -5.50 -7.72 9.29
CA SER A 161 -5.12 -9.01 9.84
C SER A 161 -5.47 -8.97 11.33
N THR A 162 -6.69 -9.34 11.71
CA THR A 162 -6.99 -9.79 13.08
C THR A 162 -6.48 -11.21 13.24
N GLY A 163 -5.18 -11.31 13.20
CA GLY A 163 -4.42 -12.53 13.30
C GLY A 163 -2.99 -12.07 13.37
N THR A 164 -2.24 -12.63 14.30
CA THR A 164 -0.79 -12.58 14.20
C THR A 164 -0.50 -13.21 12.85
N VAL A 165 -0.30 -12.39 11.81
CA VAL A 165 0.70 -12.75 10.82
C VAL A 165 1.94 -12.85 11.68
N LYS A 166 2.18 -14.05 12.23
CA LYS A 166 3.49 -14.51 12.67
C LYS A 166 4.32 -14.64 11.40
N LEU A 167 4.46 -13.55 10.66
CA LEU A 167 5.77 -13.05 10.35
C LEU A 167 6.38 -12.82 11.73
N THR A 168 6.83 -13.90 12.36
CA THR A 168 7.77 -13.84 13.47
C THR A 168 9.03 -13.30 12.81
N LEU A 169 9.02 -11.99 12.53
CA LEU A 169 10.13 -11.23 11.95
C LEU A 169 11.30 -11.15 12.93
N ASP A 170 11.16 -11.78 14.10
CA ASP A 170 11.97 -11.52 15.28
C ASP A 170 13.35 -12.20 15.29
N SER A 171 13.62 -13.22 14.46
CA SER A 171 14.95 -13.87 14.46
C SER A 171 15.72 -13.80 13.14
N ASP A 172 15.05 -13.81 11.99
CA ASP A 172 15.70 -14.03 10.68
C ASP A 172 15.47 -12.89 9.69
N LEU A 173 14.99 -11.72 10.14
CA LEU A 173 14.81 -10.56 9.26
C LEU A 173 16.14 -9.81 9.10
N GLU A 174 16.76 -9.97 7.95
CA GLU A 174 18.00 -9.28 7.60
C GLU A 174 17.68 -8.06 6.71
N PHE A 175 18.13 -6.88 7.12
CA PHE A 175 18.05 -5.68 6.29
C PHE A 175 19.33 -5.46 5.50
N PHE A 176 19.16 -5.04 4.26
CA PHE A 176 20.25 -4.69 3.36
C PHE A 176 19.84 -3.52 2.48
N GLU A 177 20.83 -2.76 2.02
CA GLU A 177 20.62 -1.65 1.10
C GLU A 177 20.98 -2.08 -0.33
N LYS A 178 20.13 -1.70 -1.28
CA LYS A 178 20.35 -1.91 -2.71
C LYS A 178 19.72 -0.76 -3.48
N ASP A 179 20.45 -0.19 -4.44
CA ASP A 179 19.96 0.91 -5.29
C ASP A 179 19.36 2.08 -4.48
N SER A 180 20.04 2.48 -3.39
CA SER A 180 19.59 3.52 -2.45
C SER A 180 18.25 3.24 -1.75
N ARG A 181 17.79 1.99 -1.76
CA ARG A 181 16.57 1.52 -1.09
C ARG A 181 16.91 0.45 -0.06
N ILE A 182 16.13 0.36 1.00
CA ILE A 182 16.33 -0.63 2.05
C ILE A 182 15.35 -1.77 1.85
N PHE A 183 15.86 -2.99 1.92
CA PHE A 183 15.09 -4.21 1.82
C PHE A 183 15.29 -5.07 3.06
N GLY A 184 14.24 -5.77 3.48
CA GLY A 184 14.29 -6.81 4.50
C GLY A 184 14.03 -8.18 3.88
N ARG A 185 14.82 -9.18 4.23
CA ARG A 185 14.64 -10.57 3.78
C ARG A 185 14.31 -11.44 4.98
N THR A 186 13.28 -12.28 4.87
CA THR A 186 12.96 -13.27 5.90
C THR A 186 12.41 -14.56 5.31
N ARG A 187 12.46 -15.65 6.07
CA ARG A 187 11.90 -16.94 5.70
C ARG A 187 10.48 -17.03 6.25
N VAL A 188 9.53 -17.34 5.36
CA VAL A 188 8.12 -17.50 5.72
C VAL A 188 7.70 -18.95 5.50
N LEU A 189 7.04 -19.54 6.49
CA LEU A 189 6.50 -20.89 6.40
C LEU A 189 5.30 -20.90 5.43
N LYS A 190 5.30 -21.74 4.40
CA LYS A 190 4.09 -22.00 3.61
C LYS A 190 3.12 -22.87 4.42
N SER A 191 1.81 -22.67 4.24
CA SER A 191 0.74 -23.44 4.90
C SER A 191 0.87 -24.98 4.78
N ILE A 192 1.69 -25.47 3.86
CA ILE A 192 2.01 -26.90 3.69
C ILE A 192 3.37 -27.18 4.34
N GLY A 193 3.40 -27.06 5.67
CA GLY A 193 4.22 -27.83 6.62
C GLY A 193 5.75 -27.75 6.64
N THR A 194 6.47 -27.52 5.54
CA THR A 194 7.94 -27.70 5.53
C THR A 194 8.70 -26.84 4.52
N VAL A 195 8.01 -26.08 3.67
CA VAL A 195 8.66 -25.24 2.67
C VAL A 195 8.75 -23.80 3.18
N PHE A 196 9.99 -23.35 3.40
CA PHE A 196 10.29 -21.95 3.67
C PHE A 196 10.40 -21.21 2.33
N GLU A 197 9.58 -20.17 2.16
CA GLU A 197 9.77 -19.21 1.07
C GLU A 197 10.50 -17.99 1.61
N VAL A 198 11.59 -17.63 0.93
CA VAL A 198 12.25 -16.35 1.19
C VAL A 198 11.38 -15.25 0.61
N LYS A 199 10.93 -14.35 1.47
CA LYS A 199 10.23 -13.13 1.06
C LYS A 199 11.15 -11.94 1.27
N THR A 200 11.16 -11.06 0.27
CA THR A 200 11.86 -9.78 0.30
C THR A 200 10.82 -8.68 0.39
N PHE A 201 11.04 -7.77 1.32
CA PHE A 201 10.21 -6.62 1.58
C PHE A 201 11.03 -5.36 1.32
N GLU A 202 10.44 -4.33 0.75
CA GLU A 202 11.04 -3.00 0.71
C GLU A 202 10.55 -2.19 1.90
N VAL A 203 11.45 -1.47 2.56
CA VAL A 203 11.08 -0.50 3.60
C VAL A 203 10.64 0.79 2.91
N ILE A 204 9.35 1.08 3.02
CA ILE A 204 8.71 2.22 2.33
C ILE A 204 8.25 3.31 3.30
N GLY A 205 8.46 3.13 4.61
CA GLY A 205 8.14 4.13 5.60
C GLY A 205 8.55 3.72 7.00
N MET A 206 8.95 4.68 7.82
CA MET A 206 9.28 4.46 9.24
C MET A 206 8.89 5.69 10.07
N SER A 207 8.31 5.46 11.24
CA SER A 207 8.07 6.46 12.28
C SER A 207 8.72 6.02 13.58
N GLU A 208 8.42 6.71 14.69
CA GLU A 208 8.90 6.29 16.00
C GLU A 208 8.26 4.97 16.44
N ASP A 209 6.98 4.78 16.16
CA ASP A 209 6.20 3.64 16.66
C ASP A 209 5.90 2.58 15.59
N SER A 210 6.25 2.83 14.33
CA SER A 210 5.78 1.99 13.23
C SER A 210 6.74 1.86 12.05
N LEU A 211 6.56 0.77 11.32
CA LEU A 211 7.30 0.40 10.12
C LEU A 211 6.33 0.00 9.00
N LEU A 212 6.56 0.51 7.80
CA LEU A 212 5.85 0.13 6.59
C LEU A 212 6.75 -0.69 5.67
N LEU A 213 6.29 -1.90 5.34
CA LEU A 213 6.99 -2.83 4.47
C LEU A 213 6.15 -3.14 3.23
N SER A 214 6.70 -2.92 2.04
CA SER A 214 6.08 -3.28 0.76
C SER A 214 6.56 -4.64 0.28
N ILE A 215 5.70 -5.41 -0.37
CA ILE A 215 6.05 -6.68 -0.99
C ILE A 215 5.24 -6.90 -2.26
N GLU A 216 5.89 -7.51 -3.26
CA GLU A 216 5.25 -8.05 -4.43
C GLU A 216 4.67 -9.45 -4.12
N LEU A 217 3.34 -9.56 -4.12
CA LEU A 217 2.63 -10.82 -3.86
C LEU A 217 2.49 -11.66 -5.13
N LYS A 218 2.37 -11.00 -6.27
CA LYS A 218 2.33 -11.62 -7.60
C LYS A 218 3.02 -10.71 -8.58
N GLU A 219 4.01 -11.27 -9.26
CA GLU A 219 4.84 -10.59 -10.24
C GLU A 219 4.01 -9.68 -11.15
N ASN A 220 4.33 -8.39 -11.12
CA ASN A 220 3.76 -7.33 -11.93
C ASN A 220 2.24 -7.27 -11.90
N LYS A 221 1.60 -7.71 -10.80
CA LYS A 221 0.13 -7.83 -10.72
C LYS A 221 -0.45 -7.43 -9.38
N GLN A 222 0.23 -7.76 -8.28
CA GLN A 222 -0.31 -7.57 -6.95
C GLN A 222 0.78 -7.18 -5.97
N TYR A 223 0.58 -6.05 -5.29
CA TYR A 223 1.49 -5.52 -4.29
C TYR A 223 0.75 -5.33 -2.97
N ALA A 224 1.47 -5.39 -1.87
CA ALA A 224 0.93 -5.13 -0.55
C ALA A 224 1.89 -4.28 0.28
N ALA A 225 1.35 -3.30 1.00
CA ALA A 225 2.03 -2.57 2.04
C ALA A 225 1.50 -3.05 3.39
N TYR A 226 2.40 -3.49 4.25
CA TYR A 226 2.13 -3.98 5.59
C TYR A 226 2.59 -2.95 6.63
N TRP A 227 1.71 -2.67 7.58
CA TRP A 227 2.00 -1.85 8.75
C TRP A 227 2.34 -2.74 9.92
N PHE A 228 3.48 -2.44 10.54
CA PHE A 228 3.93 -3.04 11.78
C PHE A 228 4.10 -1.97 12.85
N ASP A 229 3.68 -2.28 14.07
CA ASP A 229 4.03 -1.49 15.25
C ASP A 229 5.32 -2.03 15.86
N PHE A 230 6.18 -1.12 16.31
CA PHE A 230 7.31 -1.46 17.18
C PHE A 230 6.78 -1.76 18.58
N VAL A 231 7.08 -2.95 19.08
CA VAL A 231 6.71 -3.38 20.44
C VAL A 231 7.99 -3.70 21.19
N LYS A 232 8.21 -3.03 22.33
CA LYS A 232 9.40 -3.24 23.16
C LYS A 232 9.53 -4.73 23.51
N ARG A 233 10.74 -5.26 23.30
CA ARG A 233 11.08 -6.63 23.69
C ARG A 233 11.11 -6.81 25.20
#